data_AF-A0A381FAC0-F1
#
_entry.id   AF-A0A381FAC0-F1
#
_cell.length_a   1.000
_cell.length_b   1.000
_cell.length_c   1.000
_cell.angle_alpha   90.00
_cell.angle_beta   90.00
_cell.angle_gamma   90.00
#
_symmetry.space_group_name_H-M   'P 1'
#
loop_
_entity.id
_entity.type
_entity.pdbx_description
1 polymer ?
#
loop_
_entity_poly.entity_id
_entity_poly.type
_entity_poly.pdbx_seq_one_letter_code
_entity_poly.pdbx_strand_id
1 'polypeptide(L)'
;MEVIAADAIGKLPDRNAAEAVQRVQGVAVARYHDEADQATVRGTPFAWTSALFNGNRLPSANVLGNRSFVLDVVPSELIQFVQVSKAITPDMDGDAIGGSINFITRTAPAKKTLSVSGAGGYNTFSQDGTYNASIVYGDRFFKKKLGVLLSGAIWDRQWVEILLM
;
A
#
# COMPACT_ATOMS: atom_id res chain seq x y z
N MET A 1 13.83 -11.47 -7.22
CA MET A 1 12.57 -10.99 -6.63
C MET A 1 12.81 -10.74 -5.16
N GLU A 2 12.43 -9.58 -4.66
CA GLU A 2 12.53 -9.24 -3.24
C GLU A 2 11.13 -9.23 -2.63
N VAL A 3 10.96 -9.75 -1.42
CA VAL A 3 9.66 -9.87 -0.76
C VAL A 3 9.75 -9.28 0.65
N ILE A 4 8.87 -8.33 0.96
CA ILE A 4 8.66 -7.85 2.32
C ILE A 4 7.32 -8.35 2.84
N ALA A 5 7.37 -9.09 3.95
CA ALA A 5 6.23 -9.75 4.57
C ALA A 5 5.37 -8.79 5.43
N ALA A 6 4.10 -9.16 5.62
CA ALA A 6 3.11 -8.46 6.45
C ALA A 6 3.60 -8.18 7.86
N ASP A 7 4.48 -9.02 8.41
CA ASP A 7 5.00 -8.79 9.75
C ASP A 7 5.88 -7.54 9.82
N ALA A 8 6.26 -6.94 8.70
CA ALA A 8 6.92 -5.65 8.61
C ALA A 8 6.00 -4.53 8.08
N ILE A 9 4.80 -4.86 7.57
CA ILE A 9 3.81 -3.92 7.02
C ILE A 9 2.66 -3.78 8.04
N GLY A 10 2.48 -2.58 8.61
CA GLY A 10 1.53 -2.34 9.70
C GLY A 10 2.09 -2.53 11.12
N LYS A 11 3.39 -2.86 11.27
CA LYS A 11 4.13 -2.65 12.54
C LYS A 11 4.45 -1.18 12.79
N LEU A 12 4.51 -0.42 11.70
CA LEU A 12 4.68 1.03 11.69
C LEU A 12 3.34 1.64 11.23
N PRO A 13 3.10 2.93 11.52
CA PRO A 13 1.85 3.60 11.15
C PRO A 13 1.78 3.87 9.63
N ASP A 14 1.80 2.81 8.82
CA ASP A 14 1.61 2.87 7.38
C ASP A 14 0.12 3.10 7.10
N ARG A 15 -0.21 4.18 6.42
CA ARG A 15 -1.61 4.50 6.09
C ARG A 15 -2.07 3.85 4.80
N ASN A 16 -1.15 3.58 3.89
CA ASN A 16 -1.45 3.07 2.56
C ASN A 16 -0.35 2.17 1.99
N ALA A 17 -0.59 1.66 0.78
CA ALA A 17 0.32 0.76 0.08
C ALA A 17 1.67 1.39 -0.33
N ALA A 18 1.70 2.68 -0.68
CA ALA A 18 2.95 3.38 -1.00
C ALA A 18 3.84 3.53 0.22
N GLU A 19 3.26 3.87 1.38
CA GLU A 19 3.99 3.95 2.65
C GLU A 19 4.51 2.59 3.11
N ALA A 20 3.76 1.53 2.85
CA ALA A 20 4.21 0.17 3.15
C ALA A 20 5.43 -0.24 2.30
N VAL A 21 5.45 0.10 1.00
CA VAL A 21 6.51 -0.33 0.07
C VAL A 21 7.77 0.53 0.14
N GLN A 22 7.70 1.75 0.71
CA GLN A 22 8.87 2.66 0.80
C GLN A 22 10.06 2.05 1.56
N ARG A 23 9.84 1.00 2.36
CA ARG A 23 10.89 0.28 3.10
C ARG A 23 11.64 -0.75 2.27
N VAL A 24 11.19 -1.05 1.06
CA VAL A 24 11.89 -1.96 0.16
C VAL A 24 13.09 -1.22 -0.44
N GLN A 25 14.27 -1.84 -0.36
CA GLN A 25 15.48 -1.24 -0.92
C GLN A 25 15.35 -1.02 -2.43
N GLY A 26 15.74 0.17 -2.89
CA GLY A 26 15.62 0.54 -4.29
C GLY A 26 14.19 0.85 -4.74
N VAL A 27 13.25 1.02 -3.80
CA VAL A 27 11.96 1.69 -4.04
C VAL A 27 12.08 3.13 -3.54
N ALA A 28 11.60 4.06 -4.36
CA ALA A 28 11.39 5.44 -3.98
C ALA A 28 9.91 5.77 -4.08
N VAL A 29 9.43 6.70 -3.27
CA VAL A 29 8.02 7.11 -3.26
C VAL A 29 7.89 8.60 -3.56
N ALA A 30 6.80 8.98 -4.25
CA ALA A 30 6.36 10.36 -4.28
C ALA A 30 5.51 10.62 -3.04
N ARG A 31 5.52 11.86 -2.56
CA ARG A 31 4.66 12.31 -1.48
C ARG A 31 3.76 13.42 -1.99
N TYR A 32 2.47 13.27 -1.76
CA TYR A 32 1.48 14.30 -1.99
C TYR A 32 0.86 14.66 -0.64
N HIS A 33 0.99 15.92 -0.25
CA HIS A 33 0.54 16.43 1.06
C HIS A 33 1.06 15.59 2.26
N ASP A 34 2.37 15.29 2.26
CA ASP A 34 3.08 14.48 3.27
C ASP A 34 2.72 12.97 3.31
N GLU A 35 1.75 12.54 2.52
CA GLU A 35 1.39 11.12 2.37
C GLU A 35 2.09 10.54 1.14
N ALA A 36 2.69 9.36 1.27
CA ALA A 36 3.23 8.67 0.10
C ALA A 36 2.05 8.15 -0.74
N ASP A 37 2.02 8.46 -2.04
CA ASP A 37 0.88 8.10 -2.91
C ASP A 37 1.33 7.36 -4.18
N GLN A 38 2.60 7.46 -4.57
CA GLN A 38 3.16 6.74 -5.71
C GLN A 38 4.48 6.07 -5.34
N ALA A 39 4.85 5.01 -6.07
CA ALA A 39 6.11 4.31 -5.89
C ALA A 39 6.82 4.06 -7.23
N THR A 40 8.14 4.07 -7.22
CA THR A 40 8.98 3.74 -8.36
C THR A 40 10.15 2.86 -7.94
N VAL A 41 10.62 2.04 -8.87
CA VAL A 41 11.79 1.18 -8.67
C VAL A 41 13.02 1.82 -9.30
N ARG A 42 14.15 1.79 -8.58
CA ARG A 42 15.47 2.30 -9.01
C ARG A 42 15.51 3.78 -9.40
N GLY A 43 14.62 4.60 -8.85
CA GLY A 43 14.57 6.04 -9.17
C GLY A 43 14.21 6.34 -10.63
N THR A 44 13.64 5.36 -11.35
CA THR A 44 13.13 5.58 -12.70
C THR A 44 11.87 6.45 -12.66
N PRO A 45 11.45 7.06 -13.78
CA PRO A 45 10.15 7.75 -13.85
C PRO A 45 9.02 6.85 -13.34
N PHE A 46 8.10 7.39 -12.52
CA PHE A 46 6.99 6.61 -11.92
C PHE A 46 6.15 5.86 -12.96
N ALA A 47 5.99 6.41 -14.16
CA ALA A 47 5.28 5.79 -15.27
C ALA A 47 5.98 4.53 -15.86
N TRP A 48 7.22 4.24 -15.47
CA TRP A 48 7.99 3.08 -15.93
C TRP A 48 7.97 1.92 -14.93
N THR A 49 7.38 2.12 -13.76
CA THR A 49 7.14 1.05 -12.80
C THR A 49 5.71 0.53 -13.00
N SER A 50 5.52 -0.78 -12.99
CA SER A 50 4.17 -1.37 -12.98
C SER A 50 3.73 -1.69 -11.54
N ALA A 51 2.47 -1.36 -11.21
CA ALA A 51 1.83 -1.83 -9.98
C ALA A 51 0.83 -2.94 -10.30
N LEU A 52 0.89 -4.01 -9.51
CA LEU A 52 0.00 -5.14 -9.59
C LEU A 52 -0.65 -5.40 -8.25
N PHE A 53 -1.85 -5.94 -8.28
CA PHE A 53 -2.62 -6.36 -7.14
C PHE A 53 -3.02 -7.81 -7.34
N ASN A 54 -2.47 -8.71 -6.52
CA ASN A 54 -2.60 -10.16 -6.69
C ASN A 54 -2.24 -10.65 -8.11
N GLY A 55 -1.21 -10.05 -8.71
CA GLY A 55 -0.77 -10.38 -10.08
C GLY A 55 -1.60 -9.74 -11.20
N ASN A 56 -2.67 -9.00 -10.88
CA ASN A 56 -3.42 -8.24 -11.88
C ASN A 56 -2.93 -6.80 -11.91
N ARG A 57 -2.85 -6.21 -13.09
CA ARG A 57 -2.40 -4.82 -13.23
C ARG A 57 -3.36 -3.84 -12.56
N LEU A 58 -2.82 -2.93 -11.75
CA LEU A 58 -3.57 -1.83 -11.20
C LEU A 58 -3.74 -0.73 -12.27
N PRO A 59 -4.96 -0.24 -12.52
CA PRO A 59 -5.16 0.86 -13.46
C PRO A 59 -4.53 2.15 -12.91
N SER A 60 -4.11 3.03 -13.82
CA SER A 60 -3.74 4.39 -13.45
C SER A 60 -4.99 5.18 -13.08
N ALA A 61 -4.96 5.81 -11.92
CA ALA A 61 -5.93 6.83 -11.50
C ALA A 61 -5.28 8.22 -11.44
N ASN A 62 -4.11 8.40 -12.07
CA ASN A 62 -3.38 9.66 -12.00
C ASN A 62 -4.09 10.75 -12.83
N VAL A 63 -4.34 11.90 -12.20
CA VAL A 63 -5.08 13.03 -12.78
C VAL A 63 -4.40 13.62 -14.03
N LEU A 64 -3.08 13.46 -14.17
CA LEU A 64 -2.30 13.94 -15.31
C LEU A 64 -2.37 13.00 -16.53
N GLY A 65 -3.17 11.92 -16.46
CA GLY A 65 -3.39 10.99 -17.59
C GLY A 65 -2.16 10.17 -17.96
N ASN A 66 -1.19 10.05 -17.05
CA ASN A 66 0.02 9.26 -17.27
C ASN A 66 -0.15 7.81 -16.74
N ARG A 67 0.86 6.97 -16.96
CA ARG A 67 0.85 5.55 -16.57
C ARG A 67 1.27 5.28 -15.12
N SER A 68 1.53 6.32 -14.33
CA SER A 68 1.82 6.15 -12.90
C SER A 68 0.54 5.79 -12.14
N PHE A 69 0.67 4.95 -11.12
CA PHE A 69 -0.44 4.50 -10.30
C PHE A 69 -0.52 5.34 -9.01
N VAL A 70 -1.70 5.38 -8.40
CA VAL A 70 -1.92 6.06 -7.12
C VAL A 70 -2.33 4.99 -6.11
N LEU A 71 -1.67 4.97 -4.95
CA LEU A 71 -1.72 3.93 -3.93
C LEU A 71 -2.39 4.37 -2.62
N ASP A 72 -2.82 5.62 -2.54
CA ASP A 72 -3.54 6.20 -1.41
C ASP A 72 -4.88 5.51 -1.13
N VAL A 73 -5.56 5.04 -2.18
CA VAL A 73 -6.84 4.30 -2.09
C VAL A 73 -6.67 2.89 -1.52
N VAL A 74 -5.45 2.33 -1.51
CA VAL A 74 -5.18 0.96 -1.04
C VAL A 74 -4.71 1.01 0.42
N PRO A 75 -5.54 0.61 1.41
CA PRO A 75 -5.12 0.59 2.81
C PRO A 75 -4.00 -0.43 3.04
N SER A 76 -3.04 -0.08 3.89
CA SER A 76 -1.90 -0.95 4.20
C SER A 76 -2.35 -2.25 4.90
N GLU A 77 -3.49 -2.21 5.59
CA GLU A 77 -4.08 -3.33 6.33
C GLU A 77 -4.51 -4.47 5.41
N LEU A 78 -4.93 -4.15 4.17
CA LEU A 78 -5.30 -5.16 3.19
C LEU A 78 -4.09 -5.90 2.64
N ILE A 79 -2.88 -5.36 2.78
CA ILE A 79 -1.66 -5.92 2.21
C ILE A 79 -1.06 -6.96 3.15
N GLN A 80 -0.86 -8.16 2.62
CA GLN A 80 -0.14 -9.23 3.29
C GLN A 80 1.35 -9.20 3.00
N PHE A 81 1.77 -8.87 1.79
CA PHE A 81 3.18 -8.69 1.47
C PHE A 81 3.33 -7.99 0.14
N VAL A 82 4.49 -7.39 -0.08
CA VAL A 82 4.82 -6.75 -1.34
C VAL A 82 5.99 -7.48 -1.98
N GLN A 83 5.83 -7.82 -3.25
CA GLN A 83 6.89 -8.38 -4.07
C GLN A 83 7.40 -7.28 -5.00
N VAL A 84 8.70 -7.04 -4.95
CA VAL A 84 9.34 -6.08 -5.87
C VAL A 84 10.26 -6.85 -6.81
N SER A 85 9.98 -6.73 -8.11
CA SER A 85 10.86 -7.22 -9.15
C SER A 85 11.61 -6.07 -9.80
N LYS A 86 12.93 -6.10 -9.68
CA LYS A 86 13.86 -5.13 -10.28
C LYS A 86 14.33 -5.58 -11.68
N ALA A 87 13.94 -6.77 -12.10
CA ALA A 87 14.26 -7.35 -13.40
C ALA A 87 12.96 -7.82 -14.04
N ILE A 88 12.79 -7.50 -15.32
CA ILE A 88 11.61 -7.91 -16.08
C ILE A 88 11.79 -9.38 -16.47
N THR A 89 10.77 -10.19 -16.21
CA THR A 89 10.70 -11.58 -16.66
C THR A 89 9.68 -11.70 -17.81
N PRO A 90 9.78 -12.73 -18.67
CA PRO A 90 8.91 -12.85 -19.86
C PRO A 90 7.40 -12.96 -19.58
N ASP A 91 7.04 -13.30 -18.34
CA ASP A 91 5.67 -13.40 -17.83
C ASP A 91 5.09 -12.05 -17.36
N MET A 92 5.89 -10.98 -17.35
CA MET A 92 5.47 -9.65 -16.93
C MET A 92 5.07 -8.76 -18.11
N ASP A 93 4.24 -7.76 -17.84
CA ASP A 93 3.94 -6.72 -18.83
C ASP A 93 5.22 -6.02 -19.30
N GLY A 94 5.42 -5.93 -20.61
CA GLY A 94 6.65 -5.40 -21.24
C GLY A 94 6.91 -3.91 -21.02
N ASP A 95 6.04 -3.24 -20.27
CA ASP A 95 6.06 -1.80 -20.04
C ASP A 95 6.53 -1.44 -18.62
N ALA A 96 6.92 -2.46 -17.83
CA ALA A 96 7.49 -2.40 -16.49
C ALA A 96 9.02 -2.16 -16.49
N ILE A 97 9.49 -1.20 -17.31
CA ILE A 97 10.92 -0.96 -17.63
C ILE A 97 11.75 -0.70 -16.36
N GLY A 98 11.21 0.07 -15.41
CA GLY A 98 11.87 0.37 -14.14
C GLY A 98 11.81 -0.78 -13.13
N GLY A 99 10.84 -1.68 -13.31
CA GLY A 99 10.53 -2.77 -12.40
C GLY A 99 9.03 -2.86 -12.15
N SER A 100 8.68 -3.75 -11.23
CA SER A 100 7.30 -4.06 -10.89
C SER A 100 7.12 -4.24 -9.39
N ILE A 101 5.99 -3.77 -8.89
CA ILE A 101 5.58 -3.86 -7.49
C ILE A 101 4.23 -4.60 -7.46
N ASN A 102 4.21 -5.79 -6.87
CA ASN A 102 3.00 -6.59 -6.74
C ASN A 102 2.56 -6.65 -5.27
N PHE A 103 1.40 -6.08 -5.00
CA PHE A 103 0.75 -6.06 -3.69
C PHE A 103 -0.11 -7.32 -3.54
N ILE A 104 0.24 -8.17 -2.59
CA ILE A 104 -0.54 -9.37 -2.28
C ILE A 104 -1.45 -9.09 -1.11
N THR A 105 -2.74 -9.34 -1.27
CA THR A 105 -3.73 -9.11 -0.22
C THR A 105 -3.74 -10.17 0.86
N ARG A 106 -4.18 -9.80 2.06
CA ARG A 106 -4.46 -10.74 3.15
C ARG A 106 -5.56 -11.70 2.76
N THR A 107 -5.31 -12.97 3.04
CA THR A 107 -6.30 -14.04 2.93
C THR A 107 -6.78 -14.46 4.32
N ALA A 108 -7.93 -15.14 4.38
CA ALA A 108 -8.50 -15.60 5.64
C ALA A 108 -7.49 -16.48 6.41
N PRO A 109 -7.15 -16.09 7.66
CA PRO A 109 -6.09 -16.72 8.43
C PRO A 109 -6.44 -18.17 8.78
N ALA A 110 -5.40 -19.00 8.96
CA ALA A 110 -5.58 -20.42 9.28
C ALA A 110 -6.12 -20.68 10.69
N LYS A 111 -5.93 -19.70 11.58
CA LYS A 111 -6.50 -19.65 12.93
C LYS A 111 -7.38 -18.40 13.01
N LYS A 112 -8.40 -18.45 13.88
CA LYS A 112 -9.22 -17.29 14.18
C LYS A 112 -8.33 -16.17 14.71
N THR A 113 -8.35 -15.02 14.05
CA THR A 113 -7.51 -13.87 14.38
C THR A 113 -8.37 -12.62 14.45
N LEU A 114 -8.17 -11.86 15.52
CA LEU A 114 -8.69 -10.50 15.67
C LEU A 114 -7.48 -9.58 15.87
N SER A 115 -7.31 -8.64 14.95
CA SER A 115 -6.28 -7.60 15.03
C SER A 115 -6.96 -6.25 15.19
N VAL A 116 -6.50 -5.48 16.17
CA VAL A 116 -6.92 -4.10 16.39
C VAL A 116 -5.67 -3.24 16.35
N SER A 117 -5.67 -2.20 15.52
CA SER A 117 -4.60 -1.21 15.50
C SER A 117 -5.17 0.19 15.74
N GLY A 118 -4.40 1.00 16.44
CA GLY A 118 -4.70 2.40 16.68
C GLY A 118 -3.38 3.16 16.69
N ALA A 119 -3.34 4.26 15.96
CA ALA A 119 -2.22 5.19 15.96
C ALA A 119 -2.75 6.63 15.93
N GLY A 120 -1.95 7.52 16.47
CA GLY A 120 -2.23 8.95 16.55
C GLY A 120 -0.93 9.71 16.35
N GLY A 121 -1.02 10.88 15.75
CA GLY A 121 0.13 11.71 15.44
C GLY A 121 -0.24 13.17 15.41
N TYR A 122 0.74 14.04 15.66
CA TYR A 122 0.56 15.48 15.56
C TYR A 122 1.21 15.97 14.27
N ASN A 123 0.43 16.60 13.39
CA ASN A 123 0.95 17.14 12.14
C ASN A 123 1.49 18.55 12.39
N THR A 124 2.79 18.74 12.26
CA THR A 124 3.46 20.02 12.52
C THR A 124 3.15 21.08 11.46
N PHE A 125 2.74 20.67 10.25
CA PHE A 125 2.32 21.58 9.18
C PHE A 125 0.88 22.05 9.34
N SER A 126 -0.06 21.15 9.71
CA SER A 126 -1.48 21.49 9.96
C SER A 126 -1.76 22.00 11.36
N GLN A 127 -0.81 21.86 12.29
CA GLN A 127 -1.00 22.11 13.73
C GLN A 127 -2.15 21.31 14.36
N ASP A 128 -2.53 20.20 13.73
CA ASP A 128 -3.69 19.39 14.09
C ASP A 128 -3.32 17.96 14.47
N GLY A 129 -4.16 17.36 15.31
CA GLY A 129 -4.07 15.96 15.71
C GLY A 129 -4.69 15.04 14.66
N THR A 130 -3.93 14.04 14.20
CA THR A 130 -4.42 13.00 13.29
C THR A 130 -4.57 11.68 14.03
N TYR A 131 -5.58 10.88 13.66
CA TYR A 131 -5.77 9.56 14.23
C TYR A 131 -6.12 8.55 13.15
N ASN A 132 -5.72 7.31 13.41
CA ASN A 132 -5.98 6.20 12.52
C ASN A 132 -6.27 4.93 13.31
N ALA A 133 -7.43 4.30 13.11
CA ALA A 133 -7.83 3.07 13.80
C ALA A 133 -8.33 2.03 12.80
N SER A 134 -7.95 0.77 13.00
CA SER A 134 -8.43 -0.34 12.18
C SER A 134 -8.73 -1.59 13.00
N ILE A 135 -9.65 -2.38 12.46
CA ILE A 135 -10.01 -3.69 12.97
C ILE A 135 -10.02 -4.68 11.82
N VAL A 136 -9.35 -5.82 12.01
CA VAL A 136 -9.35 -6.92 11.06
C VAL A 136 -9.75 -8.19 11.79
N TYR A 137 -10.82 -8.82 11.32
CA TYR A 137 -11.32 -10.09 11.80
C TYR A 137 -11.18 -11.15 10.71
N GLY A 138 -10.64 -12.31 11.06
CA GLY A 138 -10.51 -13.43 10.13
C GLY A 138 -10.83 -14.75 10.78
N ASP A 139 -11.62 -15.57 10.10
CA ASP A 139 -11.97 -16.92 10.56
C ASP A 139 -12.19 -17.89 9.39
N ARG A 140 -12.12 -19.19 9.67
CA ARG A 140 -12.35 -20.27 8.71
C ARG A 140 -13.41 -21.24 9.21
N PHE A 141 -14.54 -21.27 8.52
CA PHE A 141 -15.70 -22.13 8.78
C PHE A 141 -15.66 -23.43 7.94
N PHE A 142 -16.61 -24.34 8.18
CA PHE A 142 -16.80 -25.60 7.45
C PHE A 142 -15.53 -26.48 7.35
N LYS A 143 -14.94 -26.88 8.50
CA LYS A 143 -13.69 -27.67 8.54
C LYS A 143 -12.54 -27.02 7.74
N LYS A 144 -12.43 -25.69 7.82
CA LYS A 144 -11.43 -24.85 7.13
C LYS A 144 -11.61 -24.70 5.63
N LYS A 145 -12.77 -25.03 5.06
CA LYS A 145 -13.04 -24.90 3.63
C LYS A 145 -13.49 -23.49 3.20
N LEU A 146 -14.15 -22.75 4.09
CA LEU A 146 -14.61 -21.39 3.81
C LEU A 146 -13.90 -20.41 4.72
N GLY A 147 -13.10 -19.50 4.15
CA GLY A 147 -12.42 -18.45 4.89
C GLY A 147 -13.09 -17.10 4.69
N VAL A 148 -13.28 -16.35 5.77
CA VAL A 148 -13.79 -14.98 5.74
C VAL A 148 -12.75 -14.07 6.38
N LEU A 149 -12.46 -12.94 5.74
CA LEU A 149 -11.66 -11.85 6.27
C LEU A 149 -12.46 -10.56 6.10
N LEU A 150 -12.67 -9.85 7.21
CA LEU A 150 -13.34 -8.57 7.26
C LEU A 150 -12.38 -7.55 7.85
N SER A 151 -12.25 -6.41 7.19
CA SER A 151 -11.41 -5.30 7.64
C SER A 151 -12.22 -4.01 7.62
N GLY A 152 -12.16 -3.26 8.71
CA GLY A 152 -12.72 -1.92 8.83
C GLY A 152 -11.64 -0.96 9.30
N ALA A 153 -11.67 0.26 8.76
CA ALA A 153 -10.64 1.26 9.01
C ALA A 153 -11.30 2.64 9.04
N ILE A 154 -10.92 3.46 10.02
CA ILE A 154 -11.36 4.85 10.16
C ILE A 154 -10.16 5.75 10.41
N TRP A 155 -10.07 6.80 9.62
CA TRP A 155 -8.95 7.72 9.62
C TRP A 155 -9.46 9.16 9.50
N ASP A 156 -8.87 10.08 10.25
CA ASP A 156 -9.09 11.52 10.08
C ASP A 156 -7.81 12.17 9.58
N ARG A 157 -7.95 12.91 8.47
CA ARG A 157 -6.87 13.52 7.70
C ARG A 157 -7.19 14.98 7.45
N GLN A 158 -6.50 15.87 8.14
CA GLN A 158 -6.54 17.31 7.86
C GLN A 158 -5.39 17.69 6.93
N TRP A 159 -5.76 18.30 5.81
CA TRP A 159 -4.83 18.83 4.82
C TRP A 159 -4.67 20.33 5.06
N VAL A 160 -3.43 20.82 4.95
CA VAL A 160 -3.20 22.25 4.83
C VAL A 160 -3.38 22.62 3.36
N GLU A 161 -4.47 23.30 3.03
CA GLU A 161 -4.54 24.06 1.79
C GLU A 161 -3.61 25.25 1.92
N ILE A 162 -2.41 25.16 1.33
CA ILE A 162 -1.63 26.36 1.01
C ILE A 162 -2.34 27.00 -0.17
N LEU A 163 -3.32 27.85 0.11
CA LEU A 163 -3.82 28.81 -0.85
C LEU A 163 -2.61 29.67 -1.23
N LEU A 164 -2.08 29.48 -2.43
CA LEU A 164 -1.12 30.43 -3.01
C LEU A 164 -1.85 31.77 -3.12
N MET A 165 -1.50 32.71 -2.25
CA MET A 165 -1.83 34.12 -2.35
C MET A 165 -0.78 34.84 -3.18
#